data_AF-A0A2M8HJ22-F1
#
_entry.id   AF-A0A2M8HJ22-F1
#
_cell.length_a   1.000
_cell.length_b   1.000
_cell.length_c   1.000
_cell.angle_alpha   90.00
_cell.angle_beta   90.00
_cell.angle_gamma   90.00
#
_symmetry.space_group_name_H-M   'P 1'
#
loop_
_entity.id
_entity.type
_entity.pdbx_description
1 polymer ?
#
loop_
_entity_poly.entity_id
_entity_poly.type
_entity_poly.pdbx_seq_one_letter_code
_entity_poly.pdbx_strand_id
1 'polypeptide(L)'
;MTTFLTLVGVLGAAAFFIYMLAAYDNKAIDKSQAKRDKEESKFKSADPRKIYNKNWDPKVPRPRVCPACGTLLKKEEYLYASISEHVNSEGKRQAHIYGCKYCYLGEVNSTSMSNELKELDGL
;
A
#
# COMPACT_ATOMS: atom_id res chain seq x y z
N MET A 1 5.06 -58.47 -16.93
CA MET A 1 6.22 -58.13 -16.07
C MET A 1 6.92 -56.86 -16.54
N THR A 2 7.23 -56.75 -17.84
CA THR A 2 7.84 -55.55 -18.45
C THR A 2 6.99 -54.28 -18.35
N THR A 3 5.68 -54.38 -18.55
CA THR A 3 4.74 -53.24 -18.48
C THR A 3 4.66 -52.57 -17.11
N PHE A 4 4.81 -53.35 -16.04
CA PHE A 4 4.81 -52.83 -14.68
C PHE A 4 6.11 -52.05 -14.38
N LEU A 5 7.25 -52.58 -14.84
CA LEU A 5 8.56 -51.93 -14.70
C LEU A 5 8.62 -50.61 -15.49
N THR A 6 8.03 -50.56 -16.69
CA THR A 6 7.96 -49.32 -17.47
C THR A 6 7.08 -48.26 -16.81
N LEU A 7 5.93 -48.66 -16.24
CA LEU A 7 5.04 -47.73 -15.52
C LEU A 7 5.71 -47.12 -14.30
N VAL A 8 6.39 -47.95 -13.50
CA VAL A 8 7.14 -47.48 -12.32
C VAL A 8 8.31 -46.58 -12.73
N GLY A 9 9.02 -46.92 -13.81
CA GLY A 9 10.10 -46.09 -14.35
C GLY A 9 9.63 -44.70 -14.81
N VAL A 10 8.51 -44.63 -15.54
CA VAL A 10 7.95 -43.35 -16.00
C VAL A 10 7.45 -42.51 -14.84
N LEU A 11 6.75 -43.11 -13.87
CA LEU A 11 6.27 -42.38 -12.70
C LEU A 11 7.41 -41.87 -11.83
N GLY A 12 8.47 -42.68 -11.65
CA GLY A 12 9.67 -42.27 -10.93
C GLY A 12 10.39 -41.10 -11.61
N ALA A 13 10.56 -41.17 -12.93
CA ALA A 13 11.17 -40.08 -13.71
C ALA A 13 10.33 -38.79 -13.66
N ALA A 14 9.01 -38.90 -13.78
CA ALA A 14 8.09 -37.76 -13.68
C ALA A 14 8.13 -37.12 -12.29
N ALA A 15 8.11 -37.92 -11.22
CA ALA A 15 8.20 -37.43 -9.85
C ALA A 15 9.55 -36.72 -9.58
N PHE A 16 10.65 -37.30 -10.05
CA PHE A 16 11.98 -36.69 -9.93
C PHE A 16 12.07 -35.36 -10.70
N PHE A 17 11.51 -35.32 -11.91
CA PHE A 17 11.50 -34.12 -12.74
C PHE A 17 10.66 -32.99 -12.10
N ILE A 18 9.47 -33.30 -11.60
CA ILE A 18 8.61 -32.33 -10.89
C ILE A 18 9.30 -31.84 -9.61
N TYR A 19 9.96 -32.72 -8.85
CA TYR A 19 10.72 -32.34 -7.67
C TYR A 19 11.84 -31.35 -7.98
N MET A 20 12.59 -31.59 -9.06
CA MET A 20 13.64 -30.68 -9.52
C MET A 20 13.10 -29.30 -9.94
N LEU A 21 11.99 -29.26 -10.67
CA LEU A 21 11.34 -27.99 -11.04
C LEU A 21 10.85 -27.24 -9.79
N ALA A 22 10.17 -27.93 -8.88
CA ALA A 22 9.68 -27.33 -7.64
C ALA A 22 10.84 -26.77 -6.78
N ALA A 23 11.94 -27.51 -6.65
CA ALA A 23 13.12 -27.05 -5.90
C ALA A 23 13.78 -25.82 -6.54
N TYR A 24 13.79 -25.74 -7.87
CA TYR A 24 14.35 -24.60 -8.60
C TYR A 24 13.46 -23.35 -8.49
N ASP A 25 12.16 -23.50 -8.68
CA ASP A 25 11.19 -22.39 -8.62
C ASP A 25 11.13 -21.79 -7.21
N ASN A 26 11.14 -22.62 -6.15
CA ASN A 26 11.15 -22.15 -4.77
C ASN A 26 12.36 -21.24 -4.47
N LYS A 27 13.54 -21.59 -5.02
CA LYS A 27 14.77 -20.80 -4.83
C LYS A 27 14.72 -19.43 -5.54
N ALA A 28 14.06 -19.37 -6.69
CA ALA A 28 13.86 -18.12 -7.42
C ALA A 28 12.87 -17.20 -6.69
N ILE A 29 11.80 -17.77 -6.15
CA ILE A 29 10.78 -17.05 -5.36
C ILE A 29 11.41 -16.49 -4.08
N ASP A 30 12.15 -17.28 -3.30
CA ASP A 30 12.82 -16.83 -2.07
C ASP A 30 13.79 -15.68 -2.32
N LYS A 31 14.57 -15.74 -3.40
CA LYS A 31 15.50 -14.67 -3.76
C LYS A 31 14.77 -13.38 -4.17
N SER A 32 13.60 -13.50 -4.80
CA SER A 32 12.76 -12.36 -5.17
C SER A 32 12.09 -11.71 -3.96
N GLN A 33 11.60 -12.50 -3.01
CA GLN A 33 11.01 -12.03 -1.75
C GLN A 33 12.08 -11.36 -0.87
N ALA A 34 13.24 -12.00 -0.69
CA ALA A 34 14.33 -11.42 0.10
C ALA A 34 14.88 -10.10 -0.47
N LYS A 35 14.77 -9.86 -1.79
CA LYS A 35 15.10 -8.56 -2.40
C LYS A 35 14.02 -7.52 -2.09
N ARG A 36 12.75 -7.89 -2.17
CA ARG A 36 11.61 -7.03 -1.83
C ARG A 36 11.65 -6.60 -0.38
N ASP A 37 11.89 -7.51 0.56
CA ASP A 37 11.94 -7.19 1.99
C ASP A 37 13.13 -6.25 2.32
N LYS A 38 14.25 -6.38 1.61
CA LYS A 38 15.40 -5.46 1.71
C LYS A 38 15.11 -4.08 1.12
N GLU A 39 14.28 -4.00 0.10
CA GLU A 39 13.88 -2.74 -0.53
C GLU A 39 12.77 -2.03 0.29
N GLU A 40 11.82 -2.80 0.82
CA GLU A 40 10.77 -2.34 1.71
C GLU A 40 11.35 -1.84 3.05
N SER A 41 12.31 -2.56 3.65
CA SER A 41 13.02 -2.08 4.85
C SER A 41 13.88 -0.83 4.61
N LYS A 42 14.31 -0.59 3.35
CA LYS A 42 14.93 0.69 2.95
C LYS A 42 13.91 1.82 2.78
N PHE A 43 12.63 1.50 2.60
CA PHE A 43 11.54 2.47 2.60
C PHE A 43 11.27 2.91 4.04
N LYS A 44 12.20 3.70 4.59
CA LYS A 44 11.96 4.50 5.79
C LYS A 44 10.68 5.29 5.54
N SER A 45 9.67 5.04 6.37
CA SER A 45 8.41 5.78 6.42
C SER A 45 8.66 7.24 6.04
N ALA A 46 8.02 7.70 4.96
CA ALA A 46 8.24 9.02 4.41
C ALA A 46 8.33 10.04 5.54
N ASP A 47 9.49 10.68 5.70
CA ASP A 47 9.77 11.56 6.84
C ASP A 47 8.62 12.56 6.95
N PRO A 48 7.81 12.53 8.03
CA PRO A 48 6.66 13.38 8.13
C PRO A 48 7.02 14.87 8.06
N ARG A 49 8.28 15.24 8.33
CA ARG A 49 8.84 16.59 8.15
C ARG A 49 8.90 17.07 6.70
N LYS A 50 8.70 16.17 5.72
CA LYS A 50 8.60 16.53 4.29
C LYS A 50 7.19 16.96 3.90
N ILE A 51 6.16 16.45 4.59
CA ILE A 51 4.75 16.77 4.32
C ILE A 51 4.34 18.07 5.04
N TYR A 52 4.87 18.31 6.24
CA TYR A 52 4.59 19.50 7.03
C TYR A 52 5.79 20.45 7.01
N ASN A 53 5.54 21.76 7.11
CA ASN A 53 6.61 22.76 7.10
C ASN A 53 7.63 22.48 8.23
N LYS A 54 8.92 22.74 7.98
CA LYS A 54 10.00 22.48 8.95
C LYS A 54 9.81 23.23 10.28
N ASN A 55 9.02 24.30 10.27
CA ASN A 55 8.72 25.14 11.42
C ASN A 55 7.44 24.72 12.18
N TRP A 56 6.92 23.50 11.95
CA TRP A 56 5.73 23.01 12.66
C TRP A 56 6.04 22.76 14.15
N ASP A 57 5.21 23.29 15.05
CA ASP A 57 5.34 23.07 16.49
C ASP A 57 5.04 21.59 16.83
N PRO A 58 6.01 20.82 17.34
CA PRO A 58 5.83 19.42 17.68
C PRO A 58 4.79 19.18 18.80
N LYS A 59 4.40 20.21 19.56
CA LYS A 59 3.37 20.12 20.60
C LYS A 59 1.94 20.16 20.04
N VAL A 60 1.75 20.66 18.82
CA VAL A 60 0.42 20.80 18.21
C VAL A 60 0.11 19.53 17.40
N PRO A 61 -1.06 18.89 17.62
CA PRO A 61 -1.47 17.75 16.82
C PRO A 61 -1.58 18.17 15.35
N ARG A 62 -0.98 17.37 14.46
CA ARG A 62 -1.01 17.70 13.03
C ARG A 62 -2.43 17.60 12.50
N PRO A 63 -2.90 18.61 11.74
CA PRO A 63 -4.21 18.56 11.14
C PRO A 63 -4.28 17.39 10.15
N ARG A 64 -5.37 16.64 10.22
CA ARG A 64 -5.68 15.59 9.26
C ARG A 64 -6.49 16.24 8.14
N VAL A 65 -5.92 16.32 6.95
CA VAL A 65 -6.56 16.99 5.81
C VAL A 65 -6.88 15.94 4.76
N CYS A 66 -8.08 15.99 4.18
CA CYS A 66 -8.43 15.12 3.07
C CYS A 66 -7.66 15.56 1.82
N PRO A 67 -6.90 14.68 1.15
CA PRO A 67 -6.17 15.05 -0.06
C PRO A 67 -7.09 15.26 -1.28
N ALA A 68 -8.34 14.78 -1.23
CA ALA A 68 -9.28 14.92 -2.35
C ALA A 68 -10.08 16.22 -2.29
N CYS A 69 -10.63 16.59 -1.13
CA CYS A 69 -11.49 17.79 -0.98
C CYS A 69 -10.92 18.88 -0.05
N GLY A 70 -9.79 18.65 0.62
CA GLY A 70 -9.19 19.63 1.54
C GLY A 70 -9.87 19.78 2.89
N THR A 71 -10.95 19.03 3.18
CA THR A 71 -11.65 19.10 4.46
C THR A 71 -10.77 18.62 5.62
N LEU A 72 -10.83 19.33 6.75
CA LEU A 72 -10.23 18.91 8.01
C LEU A 72 -11.00 17.73 8.61
N LEU A 73 -10.32 16.60 8.77
CA LEU A 73 -10.88 15.40 9.39
C LEU A 73 -10.67 15.42 10.91
N LYS A 74 -11.69 14.97 11.63
CA LYS A 74 -11.59 14.67 13.07
C LYS A 74 -10.76 13.40 13.31
N LYS A 75 -10.46 13.13 14.58
CA LYS A 75 -9.61 11.99 14.97
C LYS A 75 -10.28 10.64 14.66
N GLU A 76 -11.61 10.61 14.68
CA GLU A 76 -12.45 9.43 14.42
C GLU A 76 -12.82 9.28 12.94
N GLU A 77 -12.46 10.25 12.10
CA GLU A 77 -12.79 10.22 10.67
C GLU A 77 -11.63 9.65 9.86
N TYR A 78 -11.98 8.88 8.83
CA TYR A 78 -11.02 8.08 8.06
C TYR A 78 -11.01 8.46 6.59
N LEU A 79 -9.89 8.11 5.95
CA LEU A 79 -9.73 8.13 4.51
C LEU A 79 -10.02 6.74 3.94
N TYR A 80 -10.78 6.71 2.86
CA TYR A 80 -11.01 5.52 2.07
C TYR A 80 -9.91 5.41 1.02
N ALA A 81 -9.20 4.27 1.04
CA ALA A 81 -8.15 3.97 0.09
C ALA A 81 -8.15 2.47 -0.22
N SER A 82 -7.72 2.12 -1.43
CA SER A 82 -7.41 0.74 -1.82
C SER A 82 -5.93 0.62 -2.18
N ILE A 83 -5.37 -0.57 -1.94
CA ILE A 83 -4.00 -0.90 -2.33
C ILE A 83 -4.10 -1.80 -3.56
N SER A 84 -3.39 -1.47 -4.64
CA SER A 84 -3.36 -2.31 -5.83
C SER A 84 -2.74 -3.68 -5.51
N GLU A 85 -3.41 -4.76 -5.95
CA GLU A 85 -2.82 -6.10 -5.90
C GLU A 85 -1.64 -6.22 -6.87
N HIS A 86 -1.76 -5.52 -8.01
CA HIS A 86 -0.70 -5.41 -8.99
C HIS A 86 0.46 -4.57 -8.47
N VAL A 87 1.66 -5.08 -8.71
CA VAL A 87 2.91 -4.42 -8.39
C VAL A 87 3.43 -3.79 -9.67
N ASN A 88 3.72 -2.50 -9.63
CA ASN A 88 4.24 -1.77 -10.79
C ASN A 88 5.62 -2.28 -11.20
N SER A 89 6.08 -1.86 -12.39
CA SER A 89 7.41 -2.19 -12.92
C SER A 89 8.57 -1.85 -11.97
N GLU A 90 8.36 -0.90 -11.05
CA GLU A 90 9.31 -0.54 -9.98
C GLU A 90 9.21 -1.40 -8.72
N GLY A 91 8.42 -2.48 -8.70
CA GLY A 91 8.27 -3.33 -7.51
C GLY A 91 7.36 -2.75 -6.42
N LYS A 92 6.69 -1.61 -6.67
CA LYS A 92 5.86 -0.90 -5.69
C LYS A 92 4.36 -1.16 -5.91
N ARG A 93 3.61 -1.32 -4.80
CA ARG A 93 2.15 -1.30 -4.81
C ARG A 93 1.67 0.15 -4.73
N GLN A 94 0.72 0.52 -5.58
CA GLN A 94 0.14 1.86 -5.56
C GLN A 94 -1.06 1.88 -4.62
N ALA A 95 -1.14 2.92 -3.79
CA ALA A 95 -2.33 3.22 -3.01
C ALA A 95 -3.19 4.20 -3.81
N HIS A 96 -4.43 3.80 -4.09
CA HIS A 96 -5.44 4.67 -4.68
C HIS A 96 -6.26 5.28 -3.55
N ILE A 97 -6.19 6.60 -3.40
CA ILE A 97 -6.91 7.34 -2.36
C ILE A 97 -8.23 7.85 -2.95
N TYR A 98 -9.37 7.39 -2.41
CA TYR A 98 -10.70 7.79 -2.87
C TYR A 98 -11.23 9.05 -2.15
N GLY A 99 -10.66 9.41 -1.00
CA GLY A 99 -11.04 10.59 -0.23
C GLY A 99 -11.63 10.25 1.13
N CYS A 100 -12.29 11.21 1.77
CA CYS A 100 -12.95 11.04 3.07
C CYS A 100 -14.42 10.65 2.91
N LYS A 101 -15.14 10.48 4.03
CA LYS A 101 -16.59 10.24 4.06
C LYS A 101 -17.38 11.25 3.21
N TYR A 102 -17.02 12.54 3.27
CA TYR A 102 -17.70 13.59 2.52
C TYR A 102 -17.49 13.47 1.01
N CYS A 103 -16.29 13.08 0.56
CA CYS A 103 -16.01 12.81 -0.85
C CYS A 103 -16.88 11.65 -1.37
N TYR A 104 -17.04 10.60 -0.54
CA TYR A 104 -17.80 9.42 -0.91
C TYR A 104 -19.32 9.70 -1.01
N LEU A 105 -19.85 10.54 -0.12
CA LEU A 105 -21.26 10.94 -0.11
C LEU A 105 -21.60 12.03 -1.13
N GLY A 106 -20.62 12.62 -1.81
CA GLY A 106 -20.82 13.75 -2.72
C GLY A 106 -21.17 15.06 -2.03
N GLU A 107 -21.06 15.13 -0.70
CA GLU A 107 -21.31 16.31 0.12
C GLU A 107 -20.06 17.20 0.19
N VAL A 108 -19.54 17.61 -0.97
CA VAL A 108 -18.41 18.56 -1.02
C VAL A 108 -18.95 19.95 -0.75
N ASN A 109 -19.33 20.20 0.51
CA ASN A 109 -19.71 21.51 0.99
C ASN A 109 -18.46 22.38 1.07
N SER A 110 -18.24 23.17 0.02
CA SER A 110 -17.20 24.22 -0.11
C SER A 110 -17.32 25.35 0.93
N THR A 111 -18.17 25.19 1.95
CA THR A 111 -18.59 26.21 2.91
C THR A 111 -17.87 26.14 4.26
N SER A 112 -17.14 25.06 4.58
CA SER A 112 -16.47 24.96 5.89
C SER A 112 -15.22 25.83 6.01
N MET A 113 -14.50 26.09 4.91
CA MET A 113 -13.30 26.94 4.93
C MET A 113 -13.61 28.44 5.00
N SER A 114 -14.78 28.88 4.50
CA SER A 114 -15.15 30.30 4.50
C SER A 114 -15.71 30.79 5.84
N ASN A 115 -16.27 29.89 6.64
CA ASN A 115 -16.90 30.29 7.92
C ASN A 115 -15.87 30.43 9.04
N GLU A 116 -14.82 29.60 9.09
CA GLU A 116 -13.74 29.75 10.08
C GLU A 116 -12.88 31.00 9.84
N LEU A 117 -12.68 31.43 8.59
CA LEU A 117 -11.98 32.69 8.27
C LEU A 117 -12.79 33.93 8.63
N LYS A 118 -14.12 33.90 8.47
CA LYS A 118 -15.00 35.01 8.86
C LYS A 118 -15.08 35.23 10.37
N GLU A 119 -14.84 34.20 11.17
CA GLU A 119 -14.88 34.29 12.62
C GLU A 119 -13.55 34.82 13.21
N LEU A 120 -12.45 34.74 12.45
CA LEU A 120 -11.15 35.31 12.82
C LEU A 120 -10.95 36.75 12.34
N ASP A 121 -11.58 37.15 11.23
CA ASP A 121 -11.54 38.53 10.71
C ASP A 121 -12.63 39.44 11.32
N GLY A 122 -13.46 38.90 12.23
CA GLY A 122 -14.61 39.58 12.86
C GLY A 122 -14.41 40.03 14.31
N LEU A 123 -13.17 40.04 14.82
CA LEU A 123 -12.78 40.50 16.16
C LEU A 123 -11.78 41.66 16.09
#